data_AF-A0AAV7L9H0-F1
#
_entry.id   AF-A0AAV7L9H0-F1
#
_cell.length_a   1.000
_cell.length_b   1.000
_cell.length_c   1.000
_cell.angle_alpha   90.00
_cell.angle_beta   90.00
_cell.angle_gamma   90.00
#
_symmetry.space_group_name_H-M   'P 1'
#
loop_
_entity.id
_entity.type
_entity.pdbx_description
1 polymer ?
#
loop_
_entity_poly.entity_id
_entity_poly.type
_entity_poly.pdbx_seq_one_letter_code
_entity_poly.pdbx_strand_id
1 'polypeptide(L)'
;MVGEVGRAEGGVLCIASITRRCGIVCYVDELGLKTVARLYGCGIECYVDELGLKTVARLYGCGIECYVDELGLKTVARLYGCGIECYVDELGLKTVARLYGCGIECYVDELGLKTVARLYGCGIECYFDELGLKTVARLYGCGIECCVD
;
A
#
# COMPACT_ATOMS: atom_id res chain seq x y z
N MET A 1 2.71 8.61 24.81
CA MET A 1 3.63 9.45 24.03
C MET A 1 3.24 9.23 22.58
N VAL A 2 2.59 10.23 21.99
CA VAL A 2 2.27 10.28 20.56
C VAL A 2 3.61 10.53 19.87
N GLY A 3 4.02 9.68 18.94
CA GLY A 3 5.25 9.89 18.18
C GLY A 3 5.08 11.13 17.30
N GLU A 4 5.96 12.11 17.44
CA GLU A 4 5.92 13.35 16.67
C GLU A 4 6.13 13.06 15.18
N VAL A 5 5.26 13.61 14.34
CA VAL A 5 5.38 13.63 12.88
C VAL A 5 6.42 14.71 12.51
N GLY A 6 7.66 14.29 12.33
CA GLY A 6 8.75 15.17 11.90
C GLY A 6 8.66 15.44 10.40
N ARG A 7 8.32 16.68 10.03
CA ARG A 7 8.36 17.20 8.66
C ARG A 7 9.82 17.50 8.29
N ALA A 8 10.41 16.71 7.38
CA ALA A 8 11.73 16.97 6.82
C ALA A 8 11.57 17.50 5.40
N GLU A 9 12.10 18.69 5.13
CA GLU A 9 12.07 19.32 3.81
C GLU A 9 12.82 18.41 2.80
N GLY A 10 12.11 17.91 1.79
CA GLY A 10 12.67 17.11 0.69
C GLY A 10 12.26 15.63 0.60
N GLY A 11 11.32 15.17 1.44
CA GLY A 11 10.67 13.86 1.31
C GLY A 11 10.30 13.31 2.68
N VAL A 12 9.00 13.20 2.97
CA VAL A 12 8.54 12.76 4.29
C VAL A 12 8.98 11.34 4.60
N LEU A 13 9.45 11.19 5.85
CA LEU A 13 9.73 9.92 6.50
C LEU A 13 8.73 9.76 7.66
N CYS A 14 7.55 9.21 7.36
CA CYS A 14 6.59 8.84 8.41
C CYS A 14 7.10 7.58 9.13
N ILE A 15 7.50 7.74 10.40
CA ILE A 15 7.89 6.66 11.30
C ILE A 15 6.80 6.51 12.36
N ALA A 16 5.97 5.47 12.31
CA ALA A 16 5.15 5.12 13.48
C ALA A 16 5.77 3.96 14.25
N SER A 17 6.15 4.27 15.49
CA SER A 17 6.78 3.37 16.46
C SER A 17 5.71 2.71 17.32
N ILE A 18 5.90 1.41 17.58
CA ILE A 18 5.02 0.47 18.30
C ILE A 18 4.29 1.13 19.49
N THR A 19 3.01 1.44 19.32
CA THR A 19 2.13 1.77 20.44
C THR A 19 1.51 0.48 20.98
N ARG A 20 1.67 0.23 22.29
CA ARG A 20 0.90 -0.77 23.06
C ARG A 20 -0.60 -0.41 23.16
N ARG A 21 -1.15 0.27 22.16
CA ARG A 21 -2.55 0.68 22.04
C ARG A 21 -3.02 0.31 20.64
N CYS A 22 -4.20 -0.29 20.58
CA CYS A 22 -4.90 -0.60 19.35
C CYS A 22 -5.20 0.70 18.58
N GLY A 23 -4.91 0.74 17.29
CA GLY A 23 -5.19 1.87 16.41
C GLY A 23 -3.98 2.78 16.16
N ILE A 24 -3.41 2.70 14.96
CA ILE A 24 -2.47 3.68 14.38
C ILE A 24 -3.16 4.23 13.13
N VAL A 25 -3.47 5.52 13.12
CA VAL A 25 -3.97 6.20 11.92
C VAL A 25 -2.89 7.14 11.41
N CYS A 26 -2.57 7.07 10.11
CA CYS A 26 -1.58 7.92 9.46
C CYS A 26 -2.16 8.52 8.17
N TYR A 27 -1.99 9.83 8.02
CA TYR A 27 -2.31 10.57 6.81
C TYR A 27 -1.04 11.22 6.28
N VAL A 28 -0.80 11.05 4.98
CA VAL A 28 0.29 11.69 4.25
C VAL A 28 -0.34 12.36 3.03
N ASP A 29 -0.13 13.67 2.91
CA ASP A 29 -0.51 14.49 1.76
C ASP A 29 0.71 15.33 1.38
N GLU A 30 1.36 14.98 0.26
CA GLU A 30 2.60 15.63 -0.18
C GLU A 30 2.68 15.87 -1.69
N LEU A 31 3.36 16.97 -2.05
CA LEU A 31 3.96 17.20 -3.36
C LEU A 31 5.46 16.97 -3.24
N GLY A 32 5.98 15.86 -3.79
CA GLY A 32 7.32 15.41 -3.43
C GLY A 32 8.03 14.54 -4.45
N LEU A 33 9.36 14.53 -4.40
CA LEU A 33 10.14 13.60 -5.23
C LEU A 33 10.09 12.17 -4.69
N LYS A 34 9.86 12.00 -3.37
CA LYS A 34 9.91 10.70 -2.71
C LYS A 34 9.31 10.72 -1.30
N THR A 35 8.38 9.79 -1.07
CA THR A 35 7.80 9.56 0.26
C THR A 35 8.06 8.15 0.75
N VAL A 36 8.34 8.00 2.05
CA VAL A 36 8.54 6.70 2.68
C VAL A 36 7.79 6.62 4.00
N ALA A 37 6.76 5.77 4.07
CA ALA A 37 6.00 5.48 5.28
C ALA A 37 6.34 4.09 5.83
N ARG A 38 6.54 3.97 7.15
CA ARG A 38 6.70 2.69 7.85
C ARG A 38 5.89 2.65 9.14
N LEU A 39 4.92 1.75 9.21
CA LEU A 39 4.04 1.57 10.37
C LEU A 39 4.10 0.13 10.90
N TYR A 40 4.08 -0.02 12.22
CA TYR A 40 4.09 -1.32 12.91
C TYR A 40 3.10 -1.33 14.08
N GLY A 41 2.13 -2.26 14.10
CA GLY A 41 1.11 -2.31 15.15
C GLY A 41 -0.11 -3.16 14.82
N CYS A 42 -1.14 -3.09 15.67
CA CYS A 42 -2.46 -3.69 15.41
C CYS A 42 -3.49 -2.58 15.15
N GLY A 43 -4.32 -2.75 14.13
CA GLY A 43 -5.26 -1.73 13.64
C GLY A 43 -4.51 -0.56 13.04
N ILE A 44 -3.88 -0.75 11.88
CA ILE A 44 -3.17 0.30 11.14
C ILE A 44 -4.09 0.80 10.03
N GLU A 45 -4.44 2.07 10.06
CA GLU A 45 -5.07 2.77 8.95
C GLU A 45 -4.05 3.76 8.36
N CYS A 46 -3.80 3.66 7.07
CA CYS A 46 -2.86 4.51 6.37
C CYS A 46 -3.50 5.08 5.11
N TYR A 47 -3.51 6.40 5.00
CA TYR A 47 -3.95 7.14 3.83
C TYR A 47 -2.77 7.92 3.28
N VAL A 48 -2.44 7.68 2.01
CA VAL A 48 -1.39 8.39 1.29
C VAL A 48 -2.02 9.00 0.05
N ASP A 49 -1.98 10.31 -0.03
CA ASP A 49 -2.26 11.11 -1.22
C ASP A 49 -0.95 11.77 -1.64
N GLU A 50 -0.43 11.43 -2.81
CA GLU A 50 0.83 11.98 -3.28
C GLU A 50 0.84 12.29 -4.76
N LEU A 51 1.33 13.50 -5.07
CA LEU A 51 1.72 13.90 -6.40
C LEU A 51 3.24 13.91 -6.44
N GLY A 52 3.82 12.87 -7.02
CA GLY A 52 5.24 12.62 -6.83
C GLY A 52 5.89 11.63 -7.77
N LEU A 53 7.18 11.43 -7.55
CA LEU A 53 7.98 10.57 -8.42
C LEU A 53 8.06 9.13 -7.91
N LYS A 54 7.90 8.93 -6.59
CA LYS A 54 8.09 7.63 -5.97
C LYS A 54 7.57 7.54 -4.53
N THR A 55 6.56 6.70 -4.31
CA THR A 55 6.08 6.39 -2.96
C THR A 55 6.49 4.98 -2.53
N VAL A 56 6.84 4.85 -1.24
CA VAL A 56 7.13 3.54 -0.63
C VAL A 56 6.43 3.42 0.73
N ALA A 57 5.34 2.66 0.77
CA ALA A 57 4.66 2.28 2.00
C ALA A 57 5.10 0.89 2.47
N ARG A 58 5.39 0.75 3.78
CA ARG A 58 5.63 -0.56 4.40
C ARG A 58 4.88 -0.68 5.72
N LEU A 59 3.85 -1.53 5.75
CA LEU A 59 3.00 -1.72 6.92
C LEU A 59 3.14 -3.15 7.44
N TYR A 60 3.23 -3.31 8.75
CA TYR A 60 3.41 -4.60 9.42
C TYR A 60 2.47 -4.70 10.62
N GLY A 61 1.55 -5.66 10.63
CA GLY A 61 0.51 -5.66 11.66
C GLY A 61 -0.64 -6.63 11.47
N CYS A 62 -1.62 -6.58 12.37
CA CYS A 62 -2.92 -7.22 12.19
C CYS A 62 -3.99 -6.14 12.03
N GLY A 63 -4.92 -6.29 11.08
CA GLY A 63 -5.89 -5.26 10.71
C GLY A 63 -5.16 -4.08 10.10
N ILE A 64 -4.79 -4.19 8.83
CA ILE A 64 -4.13 -3.12 8.08
C ILE A 64 -5.07 -2.67 6.98
N GLU A 65 -5.50 -1.42 7.04
CA GLU A 65 -6.20 -0.72 5.98
C GLU A 65 -5.23 0.29 5.37
N CYS A 66 -5.01 0.20 4.06
CA CYS A 66 -4.12 1.08 3.33
C CYS A 66 -4.82 1.62 2.09
N TYR A 67 -4.97 2.94 2.03
CA TYR A 67 -5.42 3.65 0.86
C TYR A 67 -4.26 4.46 0.29
N VAL A 68 -3.96 4.26 -0.99
CA VAL A 68 -2.93 5.00 -1.72
C VAL A 68 -3.57 5.59 -2.97
N ASP A 69 -3.54 6.91 -3.06
CA ASP A 69 -3.83 7.67 -4.27
C ASP A 69 -2.51 8.34 -4.69
N GLU A 70 -1.95 7.89 -5.81
CA GLU A 70 -0.69 8.42 -6.33
C GLU A 70 -0.83 8.87 -7.79
N LEU A 71 -0.50 10.13 -8.03
CA LEU A 71 -0.20 10.64 -9.36
C LEU A 71 1.31 10.71 -9.52
N GLY A 72 1.88 9.69 -10.15
CA GLY A 72 3.33 9.55 -10.10
C GLY A 72 3.97 8.54 -11.02
N LEU A 73 5.26 8.32 -10.79
CA LEU A 73 6.07 7.47 -11.66
C LEU A 73 6.19 6.04 -11.12
N LYS A 74 6.03 5.85 -9.80
CA LYS A 74 6.26 4.55 -9.18
C LYS A 74 5.75 4.44 -7.73
N THR A 75 4.67 3.69 -7.54
CA THR A 75 4.27 3.22 -6.21
C THR A 75 4.94 1.91 -5.83
N VAL A 76 5.34 1.77 -4.56
CA VAL A 76 5.69 0.47 -3.97
C VAL A 76 5.04 0.28 -2.60
N ALA A 77 3.94 -0.46 -2.57
CA ALA A 77 3.30 -0.90 -1.34
C ALA A 77 3.84 -2.28 -0.90
N ARG A 78 4.17 -2.42 0.39
CA ARG A 78 4.46 -3.71 1.01
C ARG A 78 3.70 -3.86 2.33
N LEU A 79 2.75 -4.77 2.37
CA LEU A 79 1.93 -5.02 3.55
C LEU A 79 2.17 -6.44 4.05
N TYR A 80 2.35 -6.59 5.36
CA TYR A 80 2.64 -7.87 6.02
C TYR A 80 1.75 -8.02 7.25
N GLY A 81 0.91 -9.05 7.30
CA GLY A 81 -0.10 -9.10 8.35
C GLY A 81 -1.24 -10.09 8.21
N CYS A 82 -2.23 -9.99 9.10
CA CYS A 82 -3.52 -10.67 8.97
C CYS A 82 -4.62 -9.62 8.88
N GLY A 83 -5.61 -9.80 8.00
CA GLY A 83 -6.65 -8.80 7.72
C GLY A 83 -6.00 -7.57 7.07
N ILE A 84 -5.64 -7.69 5.80
CA ILE A 84 -5.04 -6.61 5.01
C ILE A 84 -6.06 -6.19 3.98
N GLU A 85 -6.50 -4.96 4.05
CA GLU A 85 -7.28 -4.29 3.01
C GLU A 85 -6.39 -3.23 2.36
N CYS A 86 -6.22 -3.33 1.05
CA CYS A 86 -5.38 -2.43 0.28
C CYS A 86 -6.16 -1.90 -0.91
N TYR A 87 -6.27 -0.59 -0.99
CA TYR A 87 -6.79 0.13 -2.15
C TYR A 87 -5.67 0.99 -2.73
N VAL A 88 -5.38 0.80 -4.02
CA VAL A 88 -4.41 1.60 -4.75
C VAL A 88 -5.10 2.18 -5.97
N ASP A 89 -5.13 3.49 -6.06
CA ASP A 89 -5.45 4.26 -7.26
C ASP A 89 -4.15 4.91 -7.73
N GLU A 90 -3.62 4.48 -8.87
CA GLU A 90 -2.39 5.03 -9.43
C GLU A 90 -2.61 5.51 -10.86
N LEU A 91 -2.33 6.81 -11.06
CA LEU A 91 -2.11 7.39 -12.37
C LEU A 91 -0.60 7.51 -12.59
N GLY A 92 -0.02 6.52 -13.27
CA GLY A 92 1.43 6.43 -13.29
C GLY A 92 2.07 5.43 -14.23
N LEU A 93 3.37 5.23 -14.03
CA LEU A 93 4.16 4.36 -14.91
C LEU A 93 4.32 2.95 -14.36
N LYS A 94 4.22 2.76 -13.03
CA LYS A 94 4.51 1.46 -12.43
C LYS A 94 4.05 1.30 -10.97
N THR A 95 3.00 0.51 -10.77
CA THR A 95 2.63 0.00 -9.45
C THR A 95 3.37 -1.28 -9.09
N VAL A 96 3.85 -1.39 -7.85
CA VAL A 96 4.29 -2.68 -7.28
C VAL A 96 3.68 -2.91 -5.90
N ALA A 97 2.64 -3.74 -5.85
CA ALA A 97 2.04 -4.22 -4.61
C ALA A 97 2.64 -5.57 -4.18
N ARG A 98 3.04 -5.69 -2.92
CA ARG A 98 3.41 -6.98 -2.32
C ARG A 98 2.70 -7.18 -0.99
N LEU A 99 1.78 -8.13 -0.94
CA LEU A 99 0.97 -8.43 0.22
C LEU A 99 1.30 -9.83 0.73
N TYR A 100 1.52 -9.96 2.03
CA TYR A 100 1.90 -11.21 2.69
C TYR A 100 1.05 -11.40 3.94
N GLY A 101 0.23 -12.45 4.00
CA GLY A 101 -0.75 -12.54 5.06
C GLY A 101 -1.92 -13.49 4.87
N CYS A 102 -2.83 -13.48 5.85
CA CYS A 102 -4.13 -14.15 5.77
C CYS A 102 -5.26 -13.12 5.73
N GLY A 103 -6.30 -13.35 4.92
CA GLY A 103 -7.38 -12.38 4.74
C GLY A 103 -6.84 -11.11 4.08
N ILE A 104 -6.50 -11.22 2.80
CA ILE A 104 -5.99 -10.11 1.99
C ILE A 104 -7.08 -9.73 1.00
N GLU A 105 -7.54 -8.49 1.05
CA GLU A 105 -8.37 -7.88 0.02
C GLU A 105 -7.54 -6.77 -0.64
N CYS A 106 -7.41 -6.84 -1.96
CA CYS A 106 -6.58 -5.92 -2.73
C CYS A 106 -7.34 -5.41 -3.95
N TYR A 107 -7.63 -4.12 -3.96
CA TYR A 107 -8.15 -3.42 -5.12
C TYR A 107 -7.05 -2.52 -5.69
N VAL A 108 -6.82 -2.63 -6.99
CA VAL A 108 -5.90 -1.76 -7.72
C VAL A 108 -6.61 -1.24 -8.95
N ASP A 109 -6.71 0.08 -9.06
CA ASP A 109 -7.06 0.81 -10.27
C ASP A 109 -5.77 1.48 -10.76
N GLU A 110 -5.25 1.03 -11.91
CA GLU A 110 -4.05 1.62 -12.52
C GLU A 110 -4.36 2.15 -13.91
N LEU A 111 -4.20 3.46 -14.07
CA LEU A 111 -4.06 4.14 -15.35
C LEU A 111 -2.58 4.31 -15.65
N GLY A 112 -1.98 3.29 -16.25
CA GLY A 112 -0.53 3.24 -16.33
C GLY A 112 0.09 2.20 -17.24
N LEU A 113 1.41 2.05 -17.13
CA LEU A 113 2.17 1.22 -18.07
C LEU A 113 2.41 -0.18 -17.54
N LYS A 114 2.42 -0.38 -16.21
CA LYS A 114 2.79 -1.67 -15.63
C LYS A 114 2.46 -1.85 -14.14
N THR A 115 1.51 -2.73 -13.88
CA THR A 115 1.23 -3.26 -12.55
C THR A 115 1.98 -4.55 -12.28
N VAL A 116 2.52 -4.68 -11.06
CA VAL A 116 3.02 -5.95 -10.54
C VAL A 116 2.48 -6.21 -9.14
N ALA A 117 1.54 -7.14 -9.03
CA ALA A 117 1.03 -7.61 -7.76
C ALA A 117 1.65 -8.95 -7.38
N ARG A 118 2.06 -9.08 -6.11
CA ARG A 118 2.49 -10.35 -5.54
C ARG A 118 1.81 -10.59 -4.21
N LEU A 119 0.92 -11.58 -4.19
CA LEU A 119 0.08 -11.90 -3.04
C LEU A 119 0.49 -13.28 -2.52
N TYR A 120 0.75 -13.37 -1.22
CA TYR A 120 1.23 -14.58 -0.56
C TYR A 120 0.41 -14.85 0.71
N GLY A 121 -0.25 -16.01 0.77
CA GLY A 121 -0.94 -16.53 1.96
C GLY A 121 -2.35 -17.05 1.67
N CYS A 122 -3.29 -16.91 2.62
CA CYS A 122 -4.59 -17.59 2.56
C CYS A 122 -5.77 -16.62 2.58
N GLY A 123 -6.84 -16.90 1.83
CA GLY A 123 -8.01 -16.02 1.75
C GLY A 123 -7.62 -14.70 1.10
N ILE A 124 -7.29 -14.75 -0.18
CA ILE A 124 -6.85 -13.61 -0.97
C ILE A 124 -7.94 -13.29 -1.98
N GLU A 125 -8.51 -12.11 -1.88
CA GLU A 125 -9.40 -11.55 -2.89
C GLU A 125 -8.69 -10.38 -3.55
N CYS A 126 -8.70 -10.35 -4.87
CA CYS A 126 -8.08 -9.25 -5.58
C CYS A 126 -8.83 -8.81 -6.84
N TYR A 127 -8.81 -7.51 -7.09
CA TYR A 127 -9.40 -6.90 -8.28
C TYR A 127 -8.41 -5.90 -8.86
N PHE A 128 -8.14 -6.05 -10.16
CA PHE A 128 -7.28 -5.17 -10.92
C PHE A 128 -8.12 -4.56 -12.04
N ASP A 129 -8.33 -3.26 -12.01
CA ASP A 129 -8.83 -2.49 -13.16
C ASP A 129 -7.62 -1.80 -13.79
N GLU A 130 -7.27 -2.17 -15.03
CA GLU A 130 -6.06 -1.64 -15.64
C GLU A 130 -6.30 -1.11 -17.04
N LEU A 131 -6.20 0.21 -17.16
CA LEU A 131 -6.11 0.89 -18.44
C LEU A 131 -4.63 1.08 -18.82
N GLY A 132 -3.98 -0.05 -19.07
CA GLY A 132 -2.52 -0.11 -19.19
C GLY A 132 -1.93 -1.22 -20.05
N LEU A 133 -0.60 -1.20 -20.17
CA LEU A 133 0.10 -2.06 -21.14
C LEU A 133 0.41 -3.46 -20.60
N LYS A 134 0.48 -3.65 -19.28
CA LYS A 134 0.88 -4.93 -18.68
C LYS A 134 0.59 -5.11 -17.19
N THR A 135 -0.29 -6.07 -16.88
CA THR A 135 -0.47 -6.66 -15.55
C THR A 135 0.45 -7.86 -15.33
N VAL A 136 1.00 -8.00 -14.12
CA VAL A 136 1.59 -9.26 -13.65
C VAL A 136 1.15 -9.55 -12.22
N ALA A 137 0.17 -10.42 -12.06
CA ALA A 137 -0.21 -10.99 -10.77
C ALA A 137 0.55 -12.29 -10.50
N ARG A 138 1.13 -12.42 -9.30
CA ARG A 138 1.69 -13.68 -8.80
C ARG A 138 1.07 -14.01 -7.45
N LEU A 139 0.35 -15.11 -7.44
CA LEU A 139 -0.50 -15.51 -6.33
C LEU A 139 0.02 -16.83 -5.77
N TYR A 140 0.24 -16.87 -4.46
CA TYR A 140 0.79 -18.06 -3.79
C TYR A 140 0.03 -18.34 -2.50
N GLY A 141 -0.66 -19.47 -2.45
CA GLY A 141 -1.34 -19.96 -1.25
C GLY A 141 -2.72 -20.55 -1.56
N CYS A 142 -3.67 -20.41 -0.63
CA CYS A 142 -4.96 -21.14 -0.67
C CYS A 142 -6.15 -20.18 -0.58
N GLY A 143 -7.25 -20.48 -1.28
CA GLY A 143 -8.46 -19.64 -1.28
C GLY A 143 -8.15 -18.29 -1.91
N ILE A 144 -7.85 -18.30 -3.21
CA ILE A 144 -7.47 -17.12 -3.96
C ILE A 144 -8.51 -16.88 -5.05
N GLU A 145 -9.11 -15.71 -5.03
CA GLU A 145 -10.06 -15.25 -6.05
C GLU A 145 -9.56 -13.91 -6.58
N CYS A 146 -9.38 -13.82 -7.90
CA CYS A 146 -8.83 -12.62 -8.52
C CYS A 146 -9.49 -12.31 -9.85
N CYS A 147 -9.86 -11.04 -10.02
CA CYS A 147 -10.45 -10.49 -11.23
C CYS A 147 -9.49 -9.46 -11.84
N VAL A 148 -9.47 -9.41 -13.18
CA VAL A 148 -8.74 -8.39 -13.94
C VAL A 148 -9.68 -7.90 -15.04
N ASP A 149 -9.97 -6.61 -15.06
CA ASP A 149 -10.74 -5.91 -16.09
C ASP A 149 -9.83 -5.03 -16.97
#